data_AF-A0A3N5WXW8-F1
#
_entry.id   AF-A0A3N5WXW8-F1
#
_cell.length_a   1.000
_cell.length_b   1.000
_cell.length_c   1.000
_cell.angle_alpha   90.00
_cell.angle_beta   90.00
_cell.angle_gamma   90.00
#
_symmetry.space_group_name_H-M   'P 1'
#
loop_
_entity.id
_entity.type
_entity.pdbx_description
1 polymer ?
#
loop_
_entity_poly.entity_id
_entity_poly.type
_entity_poly.pdbx_seq_one_letter_code
_entity_poly.pdbx_strand_id
1 'polypeptide(L)'
;MIDFIPILPLACNEPGLTARLADQLHQRGGKMHWYVCCWPPIPNAFIHSPLAEAVLHGWLTHALALDGFLRWDFCLWPANPWERISYRVPDWHAGDMSFVMPGKDGAPVETLRYEALRTAVQDYELIKMVERKLPVEQAKAVIAKALGCILRVESLSEFASVAEKRSGELYSIDPVDYNDARRILLDALLSEIRTS
;
A
#
# COMPACT_ATOMS: atom_id res chain seq x y z
N MET A 1 6.54 -13.51 19.35
CA MET A 1 6.41 -12.46 18.32
C MET A 1 5.08 -11.78 18.60
N ILE A 2 5.07 -10.49 18.93
CA ILE A 2 3.84 -9.73 19.21
C ILE A 2 3.66 -8.79 18.03
N ASP A 3 2.96 -9.25 17.00
CA ASP A 3 2.65 -8.41 15.83
C ASP A 3 1.20 -7.94 15.92
N PHE A 4 0.93 -6.73 15.43
CA PHE A 4 -0.42 -6.18 15.36
C PHE A 4 -0.71 -5.68 13.95
N ILE A 5 -1.88 -6.06 13.42
CA ILE A 5 -2.25 -5.80 12.02
C ILE A 5 -3.68 -5.22 11.99
N PRO A 6 -3.88 -3.92 12.32
CA PRO A 6 -5.17 -3.27 12.19
C PRO A 6 -5.65 -3.22 10.73
N ILE A 7 -6.97 -3.23 10.55
CA ILE A 7 -7.57 -2.91 9.26
C ILE A 7 -7.35 -1.43 8.93
N LEU A 8 -7.21 -1.08 7.64
CA LEU A 8 -6.84 0.29 7.22
C LEU A 8 -7.60 1.41 7.95
N PRO A 9 -8.95 1.41 8.02
CA PRO A 9 -9.65 2.52 8.66
C PRO A 9 -9.37 2.63 10.17
N LEU A 10 -9.07 1.51 10.85
CA LEU A 10 -8.66 1.52 12.25
C LEU A 10 -7.25 2.09 12.41
N ALA A 11 -6.31 1.72 11.53
CA ALA A 11 -4.96 2.28 11.52
C ALA A 11 -4.98 3.80 11.29
N CYS A 12 -5.94 4.25 10.49
CA CYS A 12 -6.15 5.65 10.14
C CYS A 12 -6.98 6.44 11.17
N ASN A 13 -7.76 5.81 12.05
CA ASN A 13 -8.69 6.53 12.95
C ASN A 13 -7.99 7.59 13.81
N GLU A 14 -6.84 7.23 14.41
CA GLU A 14 -5.98 8.14 15.15
C GLU A 14 -4.52 7.91 14.74
N PRO A 15 -4.04 8.48 13.62
CA PRO A 15 -2.73 8.14 13.05
C PRO A 15 -1.57 8.38 14.03
N GLY A 16 -1.66 9.43 14.86
CA GLY A 16 -0.66 9.71 15.90
C GLY A 16 -0.71 8.74 17.09
N LEU A 17 -1.84 8.09 17.37
CA LEU A 17 -1.89 6.98 18.33
C LEU A 17 -1.31 5.72 17.69
N THR A 18 -1.67 5.42 16.45
CA THR A 18 -1.15 4.28 15.68
C THR A 18 0.38 4.29 15.63
N ALA A 19 0.99 5.42 15.25
CA ALA A 19 2.44 5.56 15.21
C ALA A 19 3.10 5.33 16.59
N ARG A 20 2.54 5.90 17.67
CA ARG A 20 3.04 5.67 19.04
C ARG A 20 2.94 4.21 19.48
N LEU A 21 1.86 3.52 19.10
CA LEU A 21 1.69 2.10 19.40
C LEU A 21 2.67 1.23 18.59
N ALA A 22 2.96 1.61 17.35
CA ALA A 22 3.98 0.95 16.53
C ALA A 22 5.36 1.06 17.19
N ASP A 23 5.75 2.25 17.65
CA ASP A 23 7.01 2.46 18.38
C ASP A 23 7.10 1.59 19.66
N GLN A 24 5.99 1.48 20.42
CA GLN A 24 5.92 0.63 21.60
C GLN A 24 6.04 -0.87 21.27
N LEU A 25 5.48 -1.31 20.13
CA LEU A 25 5.64 -2.67 19.64
C LEU A 25 7.10 -2.95 19.24
N HIS A 26 7.75 -2.02 18.54
CA HIS A 26 9.16 -2.14 18.17
C HIS A 26 10.07 -2.30 19.38
N GLN A 27 9.84 -1.55 20.46
CA GLN A 27 10.59 -1.67 21.72
C GLN A 27 10.47 -3.07 22.36
N ARG A 28 9.44 -3.83 22.00
CA ARG A 28 9.19 -5.20 22.46
C ARG A 28 9.59 -6.27 21.43
N GLY A 29 10.23 -5.86 20.34
CA GLY A 29 10.61 -6.73 19.22
C GLY A 29 9.44 -7.19 18.35
N GLY A 30 8.30 -6.51 18.42
CA GLY A 30 7.13 -6.72 17.57
C GLY A 30 7.11 -5.81 16.35
N LYS A 31 6.22 -6.07 15.40
CA LYS A 31 5.96 -5.21 14.24
C LYS A 31 4.49 -4.78 14.18
N MET A 32 4.25 -3.61 13.58
CA MET A 32 2.91 -3.17 13.21
C MET A 32 2.77 -3.10 11.69
N HIS A 33 1.81 -3.88 11.18
CA HIS A 33 1.41 -3.88 9.77
C HIS A 33 -0.01 -3.32 9.65
N TRP A 34 -0.59 -3.37 8.46
CA TRP A 34 -2.01 -3.11 8.27
C TRP A 34 -2.53 -3.97 7.12
N TYR A 35 -3.85 -4.11 7.02
CA TYR A 35 -4.45 -4.91 5.95
C TYR A 35 -5.74 -4.30 5.40
N VAL A 36 -6.12 -4.81 4.23
CA VAL A 36 -7.47 -4.73 3.67
C VAL A 36 -7.91 -6.12 3.25
N CYS A 37 -9.22 -6.34 3.15
CA CYS A 37 -9.80 -7.62 2.69
C CYS A 37 -11.02 -7.31 1.79
N CYS A 38 -12.15 -7.98 2.03
CA CYS A 38 -13.44 -7.62 1.44
C CYS A 38 -13.92 -6.21 1.83
N TRP A 39 -13.35 -5.62 2.88
CA TRP A 39 -13.51 -4.23 3.28
C TRP A 39 -12.14 -3.63 3.67
N PRO A 40 -11.90 -2.31 3.51
CA PRO A 40 -12.76 -1.29 2.91
C PRO A 40 -12.96 -1.45 1.40
N PRO A 41 -13.97 -0.77 0.80
CA PRO A 41 -14.20 -0.83 -0.65
C PRO A 41 -13.03 -0.24 -1.44
N ILE A 42 -12.34 0.76 -0.87
CA ILE A 42 -11.18 1.44 -1.43
C ILE A 42 -10.21 1.84 -0.30
N PRO A 43 -8.92 2.10 -0.60
CA PRO A 43 -8.21 1.46 -1.69
C PRO A 43 -8.22 -0.06 -1.52
N ASN A 44 -8.31 -0.78 -2.63
CA ASN A 44 -8.26 -2.23 -2.59
C ASN A 44 -7.58 -2.79 -3.86
N ALA A 45 -7.45 -4.11 -3.95
CA ALA A 45 -6.85 -4.80 -5.08
C ALA A 45 -7.83 -5.84 -5.64
N PHE A 46 -9.10 -5.48 -5.76
CA PHE A 46 -10.08 -6.28 -6.48
C PHE A 46 -9.82 -6.21 -7.99
N ILE A 47 -10.44 -7.08 -8.78
CA ILE A 47 -10.26 -7.08 -10.24
C ILE A 47 -10.71 -5.77 -10.89
N HIS A 48 -11.73 -5.12 -10.32
CA HIS A 48 -12.22 -3.83 -10.80
C HIS A 48 -11.50 -2.62 -10.16
N SER A 49 -10.62 -2.84 -9.17
CA SER A 49 -9.87 -1.75 -8.57
C SER A 49 -8.87 -1.19 -9.58
N PRO A 50 -8.69 0.14 -9.66
CA PRO A 50 -7.56 0.72 -10.38
C PRO A 50 -6.25 0.14 -9.86
N LEU A 51 -5.31 -0.22 -10.76
CA LEU A 51 -4.01 -0.79 -10.35
C LEU A 51 -3.21 0.16 -9.45
N ALA A 52 -3.42 1.48 -9.59
CA ALA A 52 -2.86 2.51 -8.73
C ALA A 52 -3.16 2.27 -7.24
N GLU A 53 -4.32 1.68 -6.89
CA GLU A 53 -4.67 1.39 -5.49
C GLU A 53 -3.76 0.33 -4.87
N ALA A 54 -3.31 -0.66 -5.65
CA ALA A 54 -2.34 -1.64 -5.18
C ALA A 54 -0.95 -1.03 -4.99
N VAL A 55 -0.54 -0.09 -5.85
CA VAL A 55 0.72 0.67 -5.71
C VAL A 55 0.67 1.57 -4.47
N LEU A 56 -0.47 2.22 -4.23
CA LEU A 56 -0.72 3.10 -3.08
C LEU A 56 -0.44 2.41 -1.74
N HIS A 57 -0.62 1.09 -1.62
CA HIS A 57 -0.36 0.38 -0.36
C HIS A 57 1.06 0.61 0.16
N GLY A 58 2.07 0.73 -0.70
CA GLY A 58 3.45 1.01 -0.29
C GLY A 58 3.61 2.40 0.30
N TRP A 59 3.00 3.39 -0.36
CA TRP A 59 3.00 4.79 0.05
C TRP A 59 2.22 5.00 1.35
N LEU A 60 1.06 4.35 1.52
CA LEU A 60 0.28 4.39 2.77
C LEU A 60 1.01 3.71 3.92
N THR A 61 1.71 2.60 3.66
CA THR A 61 2.53 1.93 4.69
C THR A 61 3.57 2.89 5.26
N HIS A 62 4.25 3.65 4.39
CA HIS A 62 5.19 4.69 4.83
C HIS A 62 4.48 5.83 5.57
N ALA A 63 3.40 6.37 4.99
CA ALA A 63 2.68 7.52 5.56
C ALA A 63 2.10 7.23 6.96
N LEU A 64 1.70 5.98 7.23
CA LEU A 64 1.22 5.52 8.53
C LEU A 64 2.35 5.21 9.54
N ALA A 65 3.62 5.30 9.13
CA ALA A 65 4.79 4.89 9.90
C ALA A 65 4.74 3.40 10.33
N LEU A 66 4.32 2.52 9.42
CA LEU A 66 4.18 1.08 9.66
C LEU A 66 5.25 0.26 8.94
N ASP A 67 5.38 -1.01 9.35
CA ASP A 67 6.43 -1.92 8.88
C ASP A 67 6.10 -2.64 7.58
N GLY A 68 4.83 -2.65 7.18
CA GLY A 68 4.40 -3.41 6.02
C GLY A 68 2.89 -3.51 5.86
N PHE A 69 2.51 -4.22 4.82
CA PHE A 69 1.13 -4.50 4.44
C PHE A 69 0.90 -6.01 4.41
N LEU A 70 -0.25 -6.43 4.94
CA LEU A 70 -0.71 -7.82 4.91
C LEU A 70 -1.91 -7.93 4.00
N ARG A 71 -1.95 -9.04 3.25
CA ARG A 71 -3.13 -9.48 2.55
C ARG A 71 -3.36 -10.96 2.83
N TRP A 72 -4.62 -11.33 3.05
CA TRP A 72 -5.02 -12.70 3.39
C TRP A 72 -5.00 -13.66 2.18
N ASP A 73 -5.02 -13.12 0.97
CA ASP A 73 -5.23 -13.89 -0.25
C ASP A 73 -4.02 -13.90 -1.18
N PHE A 74 -3.51 -15.10 -1.45
CA PHE A 74 -2.51 -15.32 -2.49
C PHE A 74 -3.10 -16.16 -3.64
N CYS A 75 -3.56 -17.38 -3.34
CA CYS A 75 -4.00 -18.37 -4.33
C CYS A 75 -5.22 -19.20 -3.88
N LEU A 76 -6.25 -18.56 -3.31
CA LEU A 76 -7.49 -19.24 -2.91
C LEU A 76 -8.47 -19.31 -4.09
N TRP A 77 -8.27 -20.27 -4.98
CA TRP A 77 -9.05 -20.33 -6.21
C TRP A 77 -10.42 -21.03 -6.03
N PRO A 78 -11.51 -20.49 -6.60
CA PRO A 78 -12.74 -21.24 -6.80
C PRO A 78 -12.53 -22.38 -7.81
N ALA A 79 -13.55 -23.22 -8.03
CA ALA A 79 -13.42 -24.41 -8.88
C ALA A 79 -12.90 -24.12 -10.31
N ASN A 80 -13.40 -23.08 -10.97
CA ASN A 80 -13.02 -22.70 -12.34
C ASN A 80 -12.58 -21.22 -12.39
N PRO A 81 -11.39 -20.86 -11.88
CA PRO A 81 -11.02 -19.46 -11.64
C PRO A 81 -10.82 -18.65 -12.93
N TRP A 82 -10.44 -19.30 -14.04
CA TRP A 82 -10.28 -18.66 -15.35
C TRP A 82 -11.61 -18.29 -16.01
N GLU A 83 -12.71 -18.96 -15.66
CA GLU A 83 -14.05 -18.66 -16.17
C GLU A 83 -14.82 -17.78 -15.20
N ARG A 84 -14.76 -18.12 -13.90
CA ARG A 84 -15.47 -17.43 -12.82
C ARG A 84 -14.61 -17.41 -11.57
N ILE A 85 -13.94 -16.28 -11.37
CA ILE A 85 -13.10 -16.01 -10.20
C ILE A 85 -13.91 -15.60 -8.94
N SER A 86 -15.22 -15.38 -9.08
CA SER A 86 -16.09 -14.95 -7.99
C SER A 86 -16.59 -16.14 -7.15
N TYR A 87 -16.71 -15.94 -5.83
CA TYR A 87 -17.17 -16.97 -4.88
C TYR A 87 -18.36 -16.51 -4.02
N ARG A 88 -18.15 -15.57 -3.08
CA ARG A 88 -19.17 -15.08 -2.12
C ARG A 88 -19.69 -13.69 -2.49
N VAL A 89 -20.24 -13.53 -3.68
CA VAL A 89 -20.82 -12.24 -4.13
C VAL A 89 -22.15 -11.99 -3.39
N PRO A 90 -22.44 -10.77 -2.90
CA PRO A 90 -21.66 -9.54 -3.02
C PRO A 90 -20.64 -9.29 -1.90
N ASP A 91 -20.61 -10.14 -0.86
CA ASP A 91 -19.77 -9.93 0.33
C ASP A 91 -18.28 -9.84 -0.01
N TRP A 92 -17.79 -10.69 -0.91
CA TRP A 92 -16.40 -10.71 -1.38
C TRP A 92 -16.36 -10.35 -2.86
N HIS A 93 -15.78 -9.19 -3.15
CA HIS A 93 -15.56 -8.72 -4.50
C HIS A 93 -14.65 -9.67 -5.29
N ALA A 94 -14.87 -9.76 -6.60
CA ALA A 94 -14.07 -10.60 -7.47
C ALA A 94 -12.58 -10.21 -7.40
N GLY A 95 -11.72 -11.17 -7.11
CA GLY A 95 -10.29 -10.96 -6.92
C GLY A 95 -9.82 -10.83 -5.48
N ASP A 96 -10.71 -10.76 -4.48
CA ASP A 96 -10.36 -10.74 -3.04
C ASP A 96 -9.79 -12.07 -2.51
N MET A 97 -9.83 -13.13 -3.33
CA MET A 97 -9.36 -14.46 -2.95
C MET A 97 -8.06 -14.87 -3.66
N SER A 98 -7.50 -14.03 -4.52
CA SER A 98 -6.25 -14.38 -5.20
C SER A 98 -5.54 -13.20 -5.84
N PHE A 99 -4.22 -13.13 -5.66
CA PHE A 99 -3.31 -12.29 -6.43
C PHE A 99 -2.69 -13.00 -7.64
N VAL A 100 -2.63 -14.32 -7.63
CA VAL A 100 -2.12 -15.14 -8.74
C VAL A 100 -3.20 -16.06 -9.28
N MET A 101 -3.09 -16.48 -10.53
CA MET A 101 -4.01 -17.42 -11.19
C MET A 101 -3.34 -18.80 -11.34
N PRO A 102 -4.08 -19.91 -11.45
CA PRO A 102 -3.46 -21.22 -11.63
C PRO A 102 -2.91 -21.39 -13.05
N GLY A 103 -1.61 -21.63 -13.20
CA GLY A 103 -1.00 -21.97 -14.47
C GLY A 103 -1.30 -23.40 -14.91
N LYS A 104 -1.25 -23.64 -16.23
CA LYS A 104 -1.48 -24.96 -16.83
C LYS A 104 -0.40 -25.99 -16.43
N ASP A 105 0.76 -25.50 -16.04
CA ASP A 105 1.93 -26.26 -15.55
C ASP A 105 1.95 -26.40 -14.02
N GLY A 106 0.94 -25.89 -13.32
CA GLY A 106 0.87 -25.87 -11.86
C GLY A 106 1.63 -24.71 -11.21
N ALA A 107 2.37 -23.90 -11.97
CA ALA A 107 2.99 -22.68 -11.47
C ALA A 107 1.95 -21.55 -11.37
N PRO A 108 2.07 -20.63 -10.39
CA PRO A 108 1.21 -19.46 -10.36
C PRO A 108 1.47 -18.52 -11.55
N VAL A 109 0.41 -18.07 -12.21
CA VAL A 109 0.45 -17.01 -13.21
C VAL A 109 0.26 -15.67 -12.51
N GLU A 110 1.25 -14.81 -12.62
CA GLU A 110 1.23 -13.47 -12.03
C GLU A 110 0.14 -12.60 -12.65
N THR A 111 -0.52 -11.78 -11.83
CA THR A 111 -1.52 -10.81 -12.31
C THR A 111 -0.97 -9.40 -12.24
N LEU A 112 -1.58 -8.49 -13.00
CA LEU A 112 -1.23 -7.06 -12.92
C LEU A 112 -1.35 -6.50 -11.49
N ARG A 113 -2.29 -7.02 -10.69
CA ARG A 113 -2.48 -6.60 -9.29
C ARG A 113 -1.32 -7.06 -8.40
N TYR A 114 -0.77 -8.24 -8.66
CA TYR A 114 0.42 -8.74 -7.97
C TYR A 114 1.67 -7.93 -8.34
N GLU A 115 1.82 -7.57 -9.62
CA GLU A 115 2.91 -6.69 -10.07
C GLU A 115 2.80 -5.26 -9.53
N ALA A 116 1.57 -4.75 -9.42
CA ALA A 116 1.32 -3.46 -8.79
C ALA A 116 1.67 -3.49 -7.29
N LEU A 117 1.35 -4.59 -6.57
CA LEU A 117 1.76 -4.75 -5.18
C LEU A 117 3.29 -4.88 -5.04
N ARG A 118 3.96 -5.54 -5.99
CA ARG A 118 5.42 -5.59 -6.04
C ARG A 118 6.03 -4.21 -6.26
N THR A 119 5.44 -3.39 -7.12
CA THR A 119 5.80 -1.98 -7.29
C THR A 119 5.63 -1.21 -5.98
N ALA A 120 4.55 -1.46 -5.25
CA ALA A 120 4.31 -0.86 -3.93
C ALA A 120 5.46 -1.15 -2.93
N VAL A 121 5.93 -2.40 -2.89
CA VAL A 121 7.08 -2.80 -2.05
C VAL A 121 8.36 -2.06 -2.48
N GLN A 122 8.60 -1.94 -3.79
CA GLN A 122 9.76 -1.22 -4.30
C GLN A 122 9.72 0.27 -3.96
N ASP A 123 8.55 0.90 -4.08
CA ASP A 123 8.37 2.32 -3.75
C ASP A 123 8.55 2.57 -2.24
N TYR A 124 8.03 1.67 -1.39
CA TYR A 124 8.30 1.72 0.05
C TYR A 124 9.80 1.63 0.34
N GLU A 125 10.51 0.66 -0.22
CA GLU A 125 11.96 0.54 -0.03
C GLU A 125 12.72 1.74 -0.58
N LEU A 126 12.25 2.35 -1.68
CA LEU A 126 12.84 3.58 -2.22
C LEU A 126 12.71 4.75 -1.24
N ILE A 127 11.56 4.89 -0.59
CA ILE A 127 11.38 5.87 0.49
C ILE A 127 12.33 5.57 1.66
N LYS A 128 12.41 4.31 2.10
CA LYS A 128 13.36 3.91 3.16
C LYS A 128 14.82 4.15 2.76
N MET A 129 15.17 4.06 1.48
CA MET A 129 16.51 4.40 0.99
C MET A 129 16.77 5.90 1.08
N VAL A 130 15.79 6.75 0.74
CA VAL A 130 15.87 8.21 0.95
C VAL A 130 16.13 8.55 2.41
N GLU A 131 15.38 7.96 3.34
CA GLU A 131 15.58 8.19 4.79
C GLU A 131 16.96 7.76 5.29
N ARG A 132 17.52 6.69 4.71
CA ARG A 132 18.84 6.16 5.10
C ARG A 132 20.01 6.96 4.51
N LYS A 133 19.82 7.60 3.36
CA LYS A 133 20.92 8.22 2.59
C LYS A 133 20.96 9.74 2.68
N LEU A 134 19.83 10.40 2.92
CA LEU A 134 19.76 11.85 2.95
C LEU A 134 19.70 12.37 4.40
N PRO A 135 20.18 13.60 4.67
CA PRO A 135 19.93 14.29 5.93
C PRO A 135 18.44 14.31 6.26
N VAL A 136 18.09 14.15 7.54
CA VAL A 136 16.69 13.97 8.02
C VAL A 136 15.73 15.02 7.46
N GLU A 137 16.11 16.30 7.51
CA GLU A 137 15.24 17.39 7.03
C GLU A 137 15.07 17.40 5.50
N GLN A 138 16.12 17.01 4.76
CA GLN A 138 16.04 16.85 3.32
C GLN A 138 15.18 15.65 2.93
N ALA A 139 15.37 14.50 3.60
CA ALA A 139 14.57 13.30 3.39
C ALA A 139 13.08 13.60 3.62
N LYS A 140 12.73 14.24 4.75
CA LYS A 140 11.35 14.66 5.05
C LYS A 140 10.76 15.54 3.94
N ALA A 141 11.51 16.55 3.49
CA ALA A 141 11.03 17.47 2.46
C ALA A 141 10.78 16.76 1.11
N VAL A 142 11.70 15.89 0.70
CA VAL A 142 11.58 15.12 -0.55
C VAL A 142 10.41 14.15 -0.49
N ILE A 143 10.27 13.42 0.62
CA ILE A 143 9.17 12.46 0.81
C ILE A 143 7.82 13.18 0.87
N ALA A 144 7.72 14.30 1.59
CA ALA A 144 6.49 15.09 1.64
C ALA A 144 6.09 15.60 0.24
N LYS A 145 7.06 16.05 -0.56
CA LYS A 145 6.82 16.45 -1.95
C LYS A 145 6.32 15.28 -2.81
N ALA A 146 6.91 14.09 -2.68
CA ALA A 146 6.49 12.89 -3.41
C ALA A 146 5.08 12.43 -2.99
N LEU A 147 4.78 12.40 -1.69
CA LEU A 147 3.43 12.09 -1.19
C LEU A 147 2.40 13.11 -1.66
N GLY A 148 2.77 14.38 -1.83
CA GLY A 148 1.89 15.42 -2.38
C GLY A 148 1.44 15.18 -3.83
N CYS A 149 2.17 14.38 -4.61
CA CYS A 149 1.71 13.93 -5.92
C CYS A 149 0.56 12.93 -5.81
N ILE A 150 0.51 12.14 -4.73
CA ILE A 150 -0.38 10.98 -4.59
C ILE A 150 -1.57 11.29 -3.68
N LEU A 151 -1.34 11.74 -2.46
CA LEU A 151 -2.39 11.97 -1.48
C LEU A 151 -3.18 13.25 -1.82
N ARG A 152 -4.48 13.22 -1.53
CA ARG A 152 -5.40 14.37 -1.71
C ARG A 152 -5.94 14.90 -0.39
N VAL A 153 -5.43 14.37 0.72
CA VAL A 153 -5.86 14.68 2.09
C VAL A 153 -4.72 15.30 2.88
N GLU A 154 -5.08 16.20 3.79
CA GLU A 154 -4.13 16.77 4.75
C GLU A 154 -3.87 15.82 5.94
N SER A 155 -4.83 14.94 6.25
CA SER A 155 -4.75 13.98 7.34
C SER A 155 -5.15 12.58 6.89
N LEU A 156 -4.38 11.57 7.32
CA LEU A 156 -4.71 10.17 7.10
C LEU A 156 -5.98 9.74 7.85
N SER A 157 -6.45 10.52 8.83
CA SER A 157 -7.74 10.24 9.50
C SER A 157 -8.93 10.24 8.57
N GLU A 158 -8.81 10.86 7.39
CA GLU A 158 -9.85 10.83 6.36
C GLU A 158 -10.09 9.42 5.78
N PHE A 159 -9.14 8.49 5.94
CA PHE A 159 -9.33 7.08 5.57
C PHE A 159 -10.14 6.30 6.61
N ALA A 160 -10.41 6.86 7.79
CA ALA A 160 -11.27 6.22 8.80
C ALA A 160 -12.73 6.11 8.33
N SER A 161 -13.19 7.05 7.50
CA SER A 161 -14.52 7.07 6.87
C SER A 161 -14.49 6.71 5.38
N VAL A 162 -13.50 5.91 4.96
CA VAL A 162 -13.27 5.59 3.54
C VAL A 162 -14.47 4.95 2.83
N ALA A 163 -15.36 4.28 3.55
CA ALA A 163 -16.59 3.70 2.99
C ALA A 163 -17.58 4.76 2.45
N GLU A 164 -17.42 6.02 2.86
CA GLU A 164 -18.28 7.15 2.48
C GLU A 164 -17.63 8.04 1.40
N LYS A 165 -16.41 7.69 0.94
CA LYS A 165 -15.59 8.53 0.06
C LYS A 165 -15.34 7.85 -1.29
N ARG A 166 -15.00 8.65 -2.30
CA ARG A 166 -14.48 8.17 -3.59
C ARG A 166 -12.96 8.21 -3.59
N SER A 167 -12.33 7.31 -4.36
CA SER A 167 -10.87 7.21 -4.46
C SER A 167 -10.19 8.55 -4.74
N GLY A 168 -10.70 9.31 -5.72
CA GLY A 168 -10.15 10.62 -6.11
C GLY A 168 -10.23 11.72 -5.04
N GLU A 169 -11.00 11.52 -3.96
CA GLU A 169 -11.06 12.45 -2.84
C GLU A 169 -9.96 12.18 -1.80
N LEU A 170 -9.38 10.98 -1.82
CA LEU A 170 -8.37 10.53 -0.88
C LEU A 170 -6.97 10.49 -1.49
N TYR A 171 -6.87 10.05 -2.74
CA TYR A 171 -5.61 9.82 -3.43
C TYR A 171 -5.78 9.87 -4.95
N SER A 172 -4.66 9.98 -5.67
CA SER A 172 -4.65 9.88 -7.12
C SER A 172 -4.90 8.46 -7.61
N ILE A 173 -5.72 8.34 -8.65
CA ILE A 173 -5.87 7.12 -9.45
C ILE A 173 -5.08 7.19 -10.77
N ASP A 174 -4.41 8.32 -11.05
CA ASP A 174 -3.60 8.48 -12.25
C ASP A 174 -2.19 7.90 -12.02
N PRO A 175 -1.75 6.90 -12.81
CA PRO A 175 -0.41 6.33 -12.68
C PRO A 175 0.72 7.34 -12.94
N VAL A 176 0.47 8.46 -13.65
CA VAL A 176 1.48 9.50 -13.88
C VAL A 176 1.92 10.13 -12.55
N ASP A 177 1.00 10.34 -11.61
CA ASP A 177 1.31 10.93 -10.31
C ASP A 177 2.27 10.06 -9.47
N TYR A 178 2.11 8.73 -9.54
CA TYR A 178 3.01 7.78 -8.87
C TYR A 178 4.40 7.77 -9.53
N ASN A 179 4.46 7.86 -10.85
CA ASN A 179 5.73 7.96 -11.57
C ASN A 179 6.47 9.27 -11.23
N ASP A 180 5.75 10.38 -11.14
CA ASP A 180 6.31 11.67 -10.73
C ASP A 180 6.81 11.64 -9.28
N ALA A 181 6.04 11.03 -8.37
CA ALA A 181 6.46 10.81 -6.99
C ALA A 181 7.75 9.98 -6.90
N ARG A 182 7.83 8.89 -7.66
CA ARG A 182 9.03 8.03 -7.73
C ARG A 182 10.22 8.78 -8.31
N ARG A 183 10.03 9.60 -9.35
CA ARG A 183 11.10 10.42 -9.94
C ARG A 183 11.67 11.41 -8.92
N ILE A 184 10.82 12.05 -8.12
CA ILE A 184 11.26 12.97 -7.04
C ILE A 184 12.23 12.26 -6.08
N LEU A 185 11.90 11.03 -5.65
CA LEU A 185 12.75 10.25 -4.75
C LEU A 185 14.09 9.87 -5.43
N LEU A 186 14.05 9.41 -6.69
CA LEU A 186 15.24 9.00 -7.44
C LEU A 186 16.18 10.18 -7.71
N ASP A 187 15.65 11.32 -8.14
CA ASP A 187 16.44 12.52 -8.43
C ASP A 187 17.19 12.98 -7.17
N ALA A 188 16.53 12.96 -6.01
CA ALA A 188 17.16 13.32 -4.73
C ALA A 188 18.31 12.36 -4.37
N LEU A 189 18.14 11.05 -4.58
CA LEU A 189 19.20 10.07 -4.36
C LEU A 189 20.37 10.22 -5.33
N LEU A 190 20.10 10.54 -6.60
CA LEU A 190 21.12 10.75 -7.62
C LEU A 190 21.93 12.03 -7.37
N SER A 191 21.30 13.09 -6.90
CA SER A 191 21.98 14.32 -6.51
C SER A 191 22.99 14.08 -5.39
N GLU A 192 22.64 13.29 -4.39
CA GLU A 192 23.53 12.95 -3.26
C GLU A 192 24.78 12.17 -3.70
N ILE A 193 24.60 11.22 -4.63
CA ILE A 193 25.72 10.43 -5.18
C ILE A 193 26.71 11.32 -5.94
N ARG A 194 26.25 12.42 -6.54
CA ARG A 194 27.13 13.35 -7.28
C ARG A 194 27.88 14.32 -6.36
N THR A 195 27.41 14.51 -5.13
CA THR A 195 28.02 15.40 -4.13
C THR A 195 28.92 14.67 -3.13
N SER A 196 28.84 13.33 -3.09
CA SER A 196 29.70 12.43 -2.29
C SER A 196 30.98 12.05 -3.04
#